data_AF-A0A8J4EK35-F1
#
_entry.id   AF-A0A8J4EK35-F1
#
_cell.length_a   1.000
_cell.length_b   1.000
_cell.length_c   1.000
_cell.angle_alpha   90.00
_cell.angle_beta   90.00
_cell.angle_gamma   90.00
#
_symmetry.space_group_name_H-M   'P 1'
#
loop_
_entity.id
_entity.type
_entity.pdbx_description
1 polymer ?
#
loop_
_entity_poly.entity_id
_entity_poly.type
_entity_poly.pdbx_seq_one_letter_code
_entity_poly.pdbx_strand_id
1 'polypeptide(L)'
;MAKIFSVLGRAGAARVAAPVGKALLRAGVTPDVVTLIGTGAVLVGALGFVARGHILTGLIIITLSVCTDMLDGAMARARGYSTPFGAFLDSTMDRIADAAVFGSLAFWLGNTDHPLPAIGALICLAAGQVISYAKARAQSVGFECNVGIAERAERLVIVGVGGLFYIFGLDLVFWIAIWVLAVLSLITVAQRILYVRKQAAGMRTPLGTGATGAPAPERAPGTPTAERAPGTSAAERAPGPDAADAADGDSGDPVSSPGSGAGT
;
A
#
# COMPACT_ATOMS: atom_id res chain seq x y z
N MET A 1 22.10 -17.95 -11.72
CA MET A 1 21.15 -18.05 -12.86
C MET A 1 19.90 -17.18 -12.71
N ALA A 2 19.18 -17.21 -11.58
CA ALA A 2 17.95 -16.40 -11.39
C ALA A 2 18.12 -14.88 -11.58
N LYS A 3 19.27 -14.31 -11.19
CA LYS A 3 19.58 -12.88 -11.39
C LYS A 3 19.77 -12.47 -12.87
N ILE A 4 20.09 -13.39 -13.76
CA ILE A 4 20.27 -13.09 -15.20
C ILE A 4 18.91 -13.11 -15.93
N PHE A 5 18.06 -14.09 -15.62
CA PHE A 5 16.68 -14.12 -16.13
C PHE A 5 15.86 -12.91 -15.67
N SER A 6 16.08 -12.40 -14.45
CA SER A 6 15.40 -11.20 -13.96
C SER A 6 15.90 -9.89 -14.56
N VAL A 7 17.11 -9.85 -15.14
CA VAL A 7 17.65 -8.66 -15.82
C VAL A 7 17.16 -8.60 -17.27
N LEU A 8 17.19 -9.74 -18.00
CA LEU A 8 16.64 -9.80 -19.36
C LEU A 8 15.11 -9.61 -19.38
N GLY A 9 14.39 -10.23 -18.43
CA GLY A 9 12.95 -10.04 -18.28
C GLY A 9 12.56 -8.59 -17.94
N ARG A 10 13.32 -7.92 -17.06
CA ARG A 10 13.10 -6.49 -16.75
C ARG A 10 13.38 -5.58 -17.94
N ALA A 11 14.42 -5.86 -18.72
CA ALA A 11 14.72 -5.05 -19.90
C ALA A 11 13.63 -5.18 -20.98
N GLY A 12 13.15 -6.40 -21.23
CA GLY A 12 12.04 -6.66 -22.15
C GLY A 12 10.73 -6.04 -21.67
N ALA A 13 10.36 -6.25 -20.42
CA ALA A 13 9.15 -5.69 -19.83
C ALA A 13 9.20 -4.16 -19.73
N ALA A 14 10.37 -3.56 -19.43
CA ALA A 14 10.53 -2.10 -19.45
C ALA A 14 10.33 -1.50 -20.86
N ARG A 15 10.70 -2.22 -21.91
CA ARG A 15 10.49 -1.80 -23.31
C ARG A 15 9.01 -1.78 -23.69
N VAL A 16 8.22 -2.71 -23.14
CA VAL A 16 6.76 -2.78 -23.33
C VAL A 16 6.03 -1.77 -22.43
N ALA A 17 6.47 -1.60 -21.19
CA ALA A 17 5.87 -0.69 -20.21
C ALA A 17 6.10 0.79 -20.55
N ALA A 18 7.23 1.14 -21.18
CA ALA A 18 7.58 2.52 -21.51
C ALA A 18 6.56 3.29 -22.37
N PRO A 19 6.04 2.76 -23.50
CA PRO A 19 5.04 3.47 -24.30
C PRO A 19 3.72 3.65 -23.53
N VAL A 20 3.29 2.63 -22.78
CA VAL A 20 2.06 2.67 -21.97
C VAL A 20 2.20 3.70 -20.85
N GLY A 21 3.32 3.71 -20.13
CA GLY A 21 3.59 4.69 -19.08
C GLY A 21 3.59 6.13 -19.60
N LYS A 22 4.16 6.37 -20.80
CA LYS A 22 4.09 7.70 -21.45
C LYS A 22 2.66 8.09 -21.82
N ALA A 23 1.85 7.14 -22.31
CA ALA A 23 0.45 7.40 -22.64
C ALA A 23 -0.38 7.75 -21.38
N LEU A 24 -0.18 7.02 -20.28
CA LEU A 24 -0.85 7.29 -19.00
C LEU A 24 -0.50 8.67 -18.45
N LEU A 25 0.78 9.06 -18.50
CA LEU A 25 1.21 10.40 -18.09
C LEU A 25 0.58 11.50 -18.97
N ARG A 26 0.45 11.28 -20.28
CA ARG A 26 -0.24 12.22 -21.19
C ARG A 26 -1.74 12.35 -20.88
N ALA A 27 -2.35 11.27 -20.37
CA ALA A 27 -3.74 11.27 -19.91
C ALA A 27 -3.92 11.89 -18.49
N GLY A 28 -2.84 12.39 -17.87
CA GLY A 28 -2.89 13.00 -16.54
C GLY A 28 -2.91 12.01 -15.38
N VAL A 29 -2.70 10.71 -15.64
CA VAL A 29 -2.65 9.67 -14.60
C VAL A 29 -1.31 9.73 -13.87
N THR A 30 -1.35 9.73 -12.54
CA THR A 30 -0.13 9.71 -11.71
C THR A 30 0.33 8.27 -11.43
N PRO A 31 1.64 8.04 -11.18
CA PRO A 31 2.14 6.73 -10.77
C PRO A 31 1.42 6.19 -9.52
N ASP A 32 1.17 7.05 -8.52
CA ASP A 32 0.49 6.70 -7.27
C ASP A 32 -0.91 6.10 -7.51
N VAL A 33 -1.67 6.64 -8.48
CA VAL A 33 -2.99 6.10 -8.86
C VAL A 33 -2.86 4.72 -9.48
N VAL A 34 -1.84 4.50 -10.31
CA VAL A 34 -1.59 3.17 -10.91
C VAL A 34 -1.27 2.14 -9.83
N THR A 35 -0.43 2.49 -8.86
CA THR A 35 -0.10 1.64 -7.71
C THR A 35 -1.37 1.27 -6.91
N LEU A 36 -2.25 2.24 -6.64
CA LEU A 36 -3.51 1.99 -5.90
C LEU A 36 -4.47 1.08 -6.68
N ILE A 37 -4.63 1.30 -7.99
CA ILE A 37 -5.47 0.46 -8.85
C ILE A 37 -4.92 -0.95 -8.93
N GLY A 38 -3.60 -1.10 -9.15
CA GLY A 38 -2.92 -2.39 -9.18
C GLY A 38 -3.13 -3.17 -7.89
N THR A 39 -2.94 -2.51 -6.75
CA THR A 39 -3.17 -3.11 -5.44
C THR A 39 -4.62 -3.50 -5.24
N GLY A 40 -5.57 -2.64 -5.61
CA GLY A 40 -7.00 -2.96 -5.58
C GLY A 40 -7.34 -4.20 -6.41
N ALA A 41 -6.75 -4.33 -7.60
CA ALA A 41 -6.91 -5.52 -8.43
C ALA A 41 -6.32 -6.78 -7.78
N VAL A 42 -5.15 -6.69 -7.12
CA VAL A 42 -4.62 -7.80 -6.31
C VAL A 42 -5.58 -8.18 -5.18
N LEU A 43 -6.17 -7.22 -4.47
CA LEU A 43 -7.15 -7.49 -3.40
C LEU A 43 -8.38 -8.20 -3.95
N VAL A 44 -8.90 -7.76 -5.10
CA VAL A 44 -10.02 -8.42 -5.77
C VAL A 44 -9.64 -9.85 -6.19
N GLY A 45 -8.47 -10.04 -6.81
CA GLY A 45 -7.99 -11.37 -7.20
C GLY A 45 -7.82 -12.31 -6.00
N ALA A 46 -7.14 -11.84 -4.96
CA ALA A 46 -6.82 -12.63 -3.78
C ALA A 46 -8.05 -12.89 -2.89
N LEU A 47 -8.67 -11.83 -2.36
CA LEU A 47 -9.78 -11.94 -1.41
C LEU A 47 -11.11 -12.29 -2.11
N GLY A 48 -11.26 -11.90 -3.37
CA GLY A 48 -12.45 -12.19 -4.19
C GLY A 48 -12.44 -13.59 -4.79
N PHE A 49 -11.29 -14.07 -5.29
CA PHE A 49 -11.24 -15.34 -6.02
C PHE A 49 -10.42 -16.41 -5.31
N VAL A 50 -9.16 -16.13 -4.93
CA VAL A 50 -8.29 -17.13 -4.27
C VAL A 50 -8.90 -17.63 -2.96
N ALA A 51 -9.44 -16.75 -2.13
CA ALA A 51 -10.08 -17.11 -0.86
C ALA A 51 -11.29 -18.06 -1.00
N ARG A 52 -11.87 -18.14 -2.21
CA ARG A 52 -13.00 -19.03 -2.54
C ARG A 52 -12.56 -20.26 -3.34
N GLY A 53 -11.25 -20.46 -3.55
CA GLY A 53 -10.71 -21.57 -4.33
C GLY A 53 -10.69 -21.35 -5.85
N HIS A 54 -11.07 -20.18 -6.35
CA HIS A 54 -10.96 -19.85 -7.78
C HIS A 54 -9.52 -19.45 -8.16
N ILE A 55 -8.60 -20.41 -8.07
CA ILE A 55 -7.14 -20.17 -8.19
C ILE A 55 -6.76 -19.63 -9.57
N LEU A 56 -7.32 -20.14 -10.67
CA LEU A 56 -7.01 -19.66 -12.01
C LEU A 56 -7.37 -18.18 -12.19
N THR A 57 -8.59 -17.80 -11.81
CA THR A 57 -9.07 -16.41 -11.94
C THR A 57 -8.27 -15.46 -11.05
N GLY A 58 -8.05 -15.86 -9.79
CA GLY A 58 -7.21 -15.10 -8.88
C GLY A 58 -5.78 -14.92 -9.42
N LEU A 59 -5.18 -15.99 -9.92
CA LEU A 59 -3.83 -15.97 -10.50
C LEU A 59 -3.75 -15.04 -11.72
N ILE A 60 -4.71 -15.09 -12.64
CA ILE A 60 -4.74 -14.20 -13.81
C ILE A 60 -4.81 -12.73 -13.36
N ILE A 61 -5.74 -12.40 -12.46
CA ILE A 61 -5.92 -11.02 -11.99
C ILE A 61 -4.66 -10.52 -11.28
N ILE A 62 -4.11 -11.31 -10.34
CA ILE A 62 -2.90 -10.95 -9.60
C ILE A 62 -1.71 -10.79 -10.54
N THR A 63 -1.52 -11.71 -11.49
CA THR A 63 -0.41 -11.64 -12.46
C THR A 63 -0.50 -10.38 -13.33
N LEU A 64 -1.69 -10.05 -13.82
CA LEU A 64 -1.92 -8.83 -14.58
C LEU A 64 -1.70 -7.57 -13.74
N SER A 65 -2.02 -7.61 -12.45
CA SER A 65 -1.80 -6.50 -11.52
C SER A 65 -0.31 -6.28 -11.23
N VAL A 66 0.49 -7.33 -11.13
CA VAL A 66 1.96 -7.19 -11.00
C VAL A 66 2.56 -6.48 -12.23
N CYS A 67 1.94 -6.57 -13.40
CA CYS A 67 2.37 -5.78 -14.55
C CYS A 67 2.14 -4.27 -14.36
N THR A 68 1.18 -3.84 -13.53
CA THR A 68 0.95 -2.42 -13.25
C THR A 68 2.03 -1.81 -12.36
N ASP A 69 2.65 -2.59 -11.46
CA ASP A 69 3.84 -2.18 -10.68
C ASP A 69 5.07 -1.95 -11.59
N MET A 70 5.06 -2.51 -12.81
CA MET A 70 6.10 -2.20 -13.79
C MET A 70 5.83 -0.88 -14.52
N LEU A 71 4.54 -0.50 -14.60
CA LEU A 71 4.09 0.72 -15.27
C LEU A 71 4.37 1.96 -14.42
N ASP A 72 4.10 1.95 -13.11
CA ASP A 72 4.37 3.11 -12.24
C ASP A 72 5.88 3.47 -12.20
N GLY A 73 6.77 2.47 -12.17
CA GLY A 73 8.21 2.66 -12.26
C GLY A 73 8.64 3.14 -13.65
N ALA A 74 7.97 2.71 -14.73
CA ALA A 74 8.19 3.25 -16.07
C ALA A 74 7.69 4.70 -16.18
N MET A 75 6.59 5.05 -15.53
CA MET A 75 6.06 6.40 -15.45
C MET A 75 6.98 7.31 -14.65
N ALA A 76 7.49 6.88 -13.50
CA ALA A 76 8.47 7.64 -12.72
C ALA A 76 9.73 7.96 -13.54
N ARG A 77 10.25 6.96 -14.29
CA ARG A 77 11.38 7.17 -15.21
C ARG A 77 11.04 8.12 -16.36
N ALA A 78 9.86 8.00 -16.95
CA ALA A 78 9.42 8.86 -18.05
C ALA A 78 9.15 10.31 -17.59
N ARG A 79 8.71 10.50 -16.34
CA ARG A 79 8.50 11.79 -15.69
C ARG A 79 9.82 12.46 -15.26
N GLY A 80 10.90 11.69 -15.15
CA GLY A 80 12.24 12.17 -14.80
C GLY A 80 12.51 12.31 -13.31
N TYR A 81 11.56 11.94 -12.44
CA TYR A 81 11.73 11.97 -10.99
C TYR A 81 10.84 10.95 -10.28
N SER A 82 11.25 10.54 -9.08
CA SER A 82 10.42 9.83 -8.10
C SER A 82 10.21 10.70 -6.86
N THR A 83 9.14 10.45 -6.11
CA THR A 83 8.86 11.17 -4.86
C THR A 83 9.09 10.24 -3.66
N PRO A 84 9.52 10.77 -2.50
CA PRO A 84 9.62 9.97 -1.27
C PRO A 84 8.28 9.33 -0.88
N PHE A 85 7.18 10.05 -1.09
CA PHE A 85 5.83 9.52 -0.87
C PHE A 85 5.50 8.35 -1.80
N GLY A 86 5.78 8.47 -3.11
CA GLY A 86 5.53 7.40 -4.07
C GLY A 86 6.33 6.13 -3.74
N ALA A 87 7.61 6.29 -3.37
CA ALA A 87 8.43 5.16 -2.92
C ALA A 87 7.90 4.53 -1.62
N PHE A 88 7.41 5.33 -0.68
CA PHE A 88 6.74 4.84 0.52
C PHE A 88 5.44 4.10 0.19
N LEU A 89 4.62 4.66 -0.70
CA LEU A 89 3.33 4.13 -1.12
C LEU A 89 3.49 2.78 -1.84
N ASP A 90 4.32 2.71 -2.88
CA ASP A 90 4.69 1.49 -3.62
C ASP A 90 5.08 0.37 -2.65
N SER A 91 6.02 0.70 -1.76
CA SER A 91 6.50 -0.24 -0.78
C SER A 91 5.37 -0.70 0.18
N THR A 92 4.50 0.21 0.63
CA THR A 92 3.41 -0.12 1.57
C THR A 92 2.33 -0.98 0.89
N MET A 93 1.97 -0.62 -0.33
CA MET A 93 1.00 -1.33 -1.16
C MET A 93 1.46 -2.75 -1.50
N ASP A 94 2.75 -2.94 -1.80
CA ASP A 94 3.37 -4.26 -1.96
C ASP A 94 3.14 -5.17 -0.74
N ARG A 95 3.23 -4.61 0.47
CA ARG A 95 3.02 -5.38 1.71
C ARG A 95 1.55 -5.77 1.90
N ILE A 96 0.63 -4.89 1.53
CA ILE A 96 -0.82 -5.16 1.56
C ILE A 96 -1.18 -6.22 0.52
N ALA A 97 -0.64 -6.10 -0.70
CA ALA A 97 -0.83 -7.06 -1.79
C ALA A 97 -0.31 -8.45 -1.40
N ASP A 98 0.95 -8.56 -0.95
CA ASP A 98 1.54 -9.82 -0.47
C ASP A 98 0.70 -10.41 0.69
N ALA A 99 0.22 -9.55 1.60
CA ALA A 99 -0.61 -10.00 2.71
C ALA A 99 -1.96 -10.59 2.27
N ALA A 100 -2.60 -9.96 1.29
CA ALA A 100 -3.84 -10.46 0.72
C ALA A 100 -3.64 -11.79 -0.01
N VAL A 101 -2.55 -11.93 -0.79
CA VAL A 101 -2.23 -13.16 -1.52
C VAL A 101 -2.02 -14.33 -0.56
N PHE A 102 -1.12 -14.20 0.42
CA PHE A 102 -0.87 -15.32 1.34
C PHE A 102 -1.98 -15.52 2.37
N GLY A 103 -2.67 -14.44 2.78
CA GLY A 103 -3.81 -14.50 3.70
C GLY A 103 -5.01 -15.21 3.08
N SER A 104 -5.38 -14.87 1.83
CA SER A 104 -6.45 -15.57 1.10
C SER A 104 -6.10 -17.03 0.84
N LEU A 105 -4.84 -17.32 0.51
CA LEU A 105 -4.37 -18.68 0.29
C LEU A 105 -4.44 -19.52 1.57
N ALA A 106 -3.98 -18.97 2.70
CA ALA A 106 -4.08 -19.63 4.00
C ALA A 106 -5.55 -19.86 4.40
N PHE A 107 -6.42 -18.86 4.20
CA PHE A 107 -7.84 -18.98 4.47
C PHE A 107 -8.48 -20.10 3.65
N TRP A 108 -8.27 -20.12 2.34
CA TRP A 108 -8.85 -21.15 1.49
C TRP A 108 -8.31 -22.54 1.82
N LEU A 109 -6.98 -22.72 1.87
CA LEU A 109 -6.36 -24.01 2.20
C LEU A 109 -6.81 -24.55 3.56
N GLY A 110 -7.01 -23.69 4.55
CA GLY A 110 -7.47 -24.08 5.88
C GLY A 110 -8.89 -24.66 5.89
N ASN A 111 -9.66 -24.44 4.83
CA ASN A 111 -11.01 -24.96 4.63
C ASN A 111 -11.07 -26.15 3.65
N THR A 112 -9.91 -26.68 3.23
CA THR A 112 -9.84 -27.89 2.38
C THR A 112 -9.62 -29.16 3.22
N ASP A 113 -9.79 -30.33 2.61
CA ASP A 113 -9.54 -31.64 3.26
C ASP A 113 -8.09 -31.83 3.72
N HIS A 114 -7.16 -31.02 3.20
CA HIS A 114 -5.75 -31.02 3.56
C HIS A 114 -5.33 -29.64 4.08
N PRO A 115 -5.61 -29.30 5.36
CA PRO A 115 -5.38 -27.95 5.88
C PRO A 115 -3.90 -27.64 6.21
N LEU A 116 -3.02 -28.64 6.24
CA LEU A 116 -1.61 -28.44 6.61
C LEU A 116 -0.86 -27.39 5.76
N PRO A 117 -1.03 -27.30 4.42
CA PRO A 117 -0.41 -26.25 3.61
C PRO A 117 -0.87 -24.83 3.99
N ALA A 118 -2.01 -24.66 4.67
CA ALA A 118 -2.43 -23.36 5.19
C ALA A 118 -1.43 -22.80 6.20
N ILE A 119 -0.83 -23.66 7.03
CA ILE A 119 0.23 -23.27 7.98
C ILE A 119 1.46 -22.78 7.20
N GLY A 120 1.83 -23.46 6.12
CA GLY A 120 2.92 -23.01 5.23
C GLY A 120 2.63 -21.63 4.62
N ALA A 121 1.39 -21.38 4.20
CA ALA A 121 0.97 -20.08 3.69
C ALA A 121 1.02 -18.98 4.77
N LEU A 122 0.62 -19.27 6.01
CA LEU A 122 0.76 -18.36 7.16
C LEU A 122 2.22 -18.05 7.50
N ILE A 123 3.11 -19.05 7.40
CA ILE A 123 4.56 -18.82 7.56
C ILE A 123 5.07 -17.92 6.44
N CYS A 124 4.66 -18.14 5.19
CA CYS A 124 5.03 -17.27 4.06
C CYS A 124 4.55 -15.83 4.27
N LEU A 125 3.31 -15.64 4.75
CA LEU A 125 2.75 -14.36 5.13
C LEU A 125 3.63 -13.66 6.16
N ALA A 126 3.84 -14.29 7.32
CA ALA A 126 4.59 -13.71 8.43
C ALA A 126 6.04 -13.44 8.05
N ALA A 127 6.72 -14.42 7.46
CA ALA A 127 8.11 -14.28 7.03
C ALA A 127 8.25 -13.20 5.94
N GLY A 128 7.33 -13.10 4.98
CA GLY A 128 7.34 -12.05 3.94
C GLY A 128 7.28 -10.64 4.51
N GLN A 129 6.45 -10.42 5.54
CA GLN A 129 6.39 -9.15 6.27
C GLN A 129 7.70 -8.87 7.03
N VAL A 130 8.23 -9.87 7.74
CA VAL A 130 9.49 -9.75 8.49
C VAL A 130 10.67 -9.49 7.55
N ILE A 131 10.74 -10.14 6.39
CA ILE A 131 11.78 -9.90 5.37
C ILE A 131 11.77 -8.42 4.98
N SER A 132 10.60 -7.90 4.61
CA SER A 132 10.43 -6.51 4.17
C SER A 132 10.76 -5.52 5.29
N TYR A 133 10.27 -5.79 6.50
CA TYR A 133 10.54 -4.97 7.69
C TYR A 133 12.02 -4.98 8.08
N ALA A 134 12.69 -6.14 8.08
CA ALA A 134 14.11 -6.24 8.41
C ALA A 134 14.97 -5.36 7.51
N LYS A 135 14.65 -5.30 6.21
CA LYS A 135 15.34 -4.40 5.26
C LYS A 135 15.05 -2.94 5.55
N ALA A 136 13.78 -2.56 5.70
CA ALA A 136 13.41 -1.17 6.00
C ALA A 136 14.02 -0.69 7.33
N ARG A 137 14.00 -1.55 8.36
CA ARG A 137 14.56 -1.24 9.67
C ARG A 137 16.07 -1.12 9.62
N ALA A 138 16.76 -2.03 8.95
CA ALA A 138 18.20 -1.95 8.74
C ALA A 138 18.60 -0.62 8.08
N GLN A 139 17.90 -0.23 7.01
CA GLN A 139 18.15 1.03 6.32
C GLN A 139 17.86 2.25 7.20
N SER A 140 16.81 2.20 8.03
CA SER A 140 16.49 3.30 8.96
C SER A 140 17.54 3.53 10.05
N VAL A 141 18.35 2.52 10.37
CA VAL A 141 19.43 2.61 11.36
C VAL A 141 20.81 2.70 10.71
N GLY A 142 20.88 2.95 9.40
CA GLY A 142 22.13 3.17 8.66
C GLY A 142 22.83 1.91 8.14
N PHE A 143 22.20 0.73 8.21
CA PHE A 143 22.75 -0.51 7.64
C PHE A 143 22.19 -0.82 6.26
N GLU A 144 22.98 -1.51 5.43
CA GLU A 144 22.48 -2.08 4.19
C GLU A 144 21.83 -3.45 4.43
N CYS A 145 20.85 -3.82 3.61
CA CYS A 145 20.17 -5.11 3.72
C CYS A 145 19.63 -5.58 2.36
N ASN A 146 20.53 -5.82 1.41
CA ASN A 146 20.22 -6.30 0.06
C ASN A 146 20.63 -7.76 -0.14
N VAL A 147 20.42 -8.59 0.89
CA VAL A 147 20.65 -10.04 0.85
C VAL A 147 19.33 -10.80 0.99
N GLY A 148 19.32 -12.05 0.53
CA GLY A 148 18.17 -12.93 0.59
C GLY A 148 18.05 -13.82 -0.63
N ILE A 149 17.55 -15.04 -0.43
CA ILE A 149 17.28 -15.98 -1.53
C ILE A 149 15.81 -15.97 -1.99
N ALA A 150 14.90 -15.53 -1.12
CA ALA A 150 13.46 -15.40 -1.40
C ALA A 150 13.01 -13.93 -1.29
N GLU A 151 13.40 -13.11 -2.26
CA GLU A 151 12.86 -11.75 -2.38
C GLU A 151 11.44 -11.79 -2.97
N ARG A 152 10.78 -10.63 -3.03
CA ARG A 152 9.34 -10.54 -3.36
C ARG A 152 9.00 -11.22 -4.68
N ALA A 153 9.77 -10.94 -5.74
CA ALA A 153 9.53 -11.50 -7.06
C ALA A 153 9.63 -13.04 -7.06
N GLU A 154 10.66 -13.60 -6.41
CA GLU A 154 10.83 -15.05 -6.30
C GLU A 154 9.67 -15.69 -5.55
N ARG A 155 9.19 -15.05 -4.46
CA ARG A 155 8.04 -15.58 -3.71
C ARG A 155 6.77 -15.65 -4.56
N LEU A 156 6.45 -14.56 -5.26
CA LEU A 156 5.26 -14.48 -6.12
C LEU A 156 5.35 -15.47 -7.30
N VAL A 157 6.54 -15.65 -7.88
CA VAL A 157 6.75 -16.64 -8.94
C VAL A 157 6.56 -18.07 -8.42
N ILE A 158 7.15 -18.42 -7.27
CA ILE A 158 7.04 -19.78 -6.72
C ILE A 158 5.58 -20.12 -6.39
N VAL A 159 4.85 -19.22 -5.73
CA VAL A 159 3.44 -19.48 -5.39
C VAL A 159 2.55 -19.48 -6.63
N GLY A 160 2.82 -18.59 -7.61
CA GLY A 160 2.07 -18.53 -8.86
C GLY A 160 2.26 -19.77 -9.72
N VAL A 161 3.50 -20.24 -9.89
CA VAL A 161 3.81 -21.50 -10.60
C VAL A 161 3.23 -22.71 -9.86
N GLY A 162 3.31 -22.72 -8.53
CA GLY A 162 2.64 -23.74 -7.73
C GLY A 162 1.12 -23.75 -7.99
N GLY A 163 0.49 -22.59 -8.04
CA GLY A 163 -0.94 -22.45 -8.37
C GLY A 163 -1.29 -22.95 -9.78
N LEU A 164 -0.39 -22.79 -10.76
CA LEU A 164 -0.57 -23.40 -12.08
C LEU A 164 -0.61 -24.93 -12.00
N PHE A 165 0.31 -25.54 -11.26
CA PHE A 165 0.29 -27.00 -11.06
C PHE A 165 -1.00 -27.48 -10.38
N TYR A 166 -1.50 -26.73 -9.40
CA TYR A 166 -2.81 -27.02 -8.80
C TYR A 166 -3.94 -27.03 -9.84
N ILE A 167 -3.96 -26.05 -10.76
CA ILE A 167 -4.98 -25.98 -11.83
C ILE A 167 -4.93 -27.20 -12.78
N PHE A 168 -3.76 -27.81 -12.96
CA PHE A 168 -3.60 -29.04 -13.74
C PHE A 168 -3.82 -30.33 -12.93
N GLY A 169 -4.35 -30.24 -11.70
CA GLY A 169 -4.65 -31.39 -10.83
C GLY A 169 -3.43 -31.96 -10.10
N LEU A 170 -2.34 -31.21 -10.00
CA LEU A 170 -1.10 -31.60 -9.32
C LEU A 170 -0.98 -30.96 -7.93
N ASP A 171 -1.96 -31.25 -7.07
CA ASP A 171 -2.13 -30.65 -5.74
C ASP A 171 -0.90 -30.82 -4.84
N LEU A 172 -0.29 -32.01 -4.86
CA LEU A 172 0.93 -32.29 -4.10
C LEU A 172 2.07 -31.35 -4.46
N VAL A 173 2.24 -31.03 -5.75
CA VAL A 173 3.30 -30.11 -6.22
C VAL A 173 3.05 -28.71 -5.67
N PHE A 174 1.79 -28.28 -5.63
CA PHE A 174 1.42 -27.00 -5.05
C PHE A 174 1.71 -26.94 -3.54
N TRP A 175 1.37 -27.98 -2.79
CA TRP A 175 1.64 -28.06 -1.36
C TRP A 175 3.15 -28.04 -1.07
N ILE A 176 3.94 -28.79 -1.86
CA ILE A 176 5.40 -28.76 -1.78
C ILE A 176 5.93 -27.35 -2.06
N ALA A 177 5.40 -26.67 -3.08
CA ALA A 177 5.82 -25.30 -3.41
C ALA A 177 5.60 -24.33 -2.25
N ILE A 178 4.47 -24.42 -1.53
CA ILE A 178 4.19 -23.60 -0.35
C ILE A 178 5.21 -23.88 0.77
N TRP A 179 5.49 -25.15 1.07
CA TRP A 179 6.45 -25.50 2.12
C TRP A 179 7.88 -25.12 1.78
N VAL A 180 8.30 -25.33 0.52
CA VAL A 180 9.59 -24.86 0.02
C VAL A 180 9.69 -23.35 0.18
N LEU A 181 8.66 -22.61 -0.22
CA LEU A 181 8.61 -21.16 -0.10
C LEU A 181 8.68 -20.69 1.37
N ALA A 182 7.99 -21.38 2.27
CA ALA A 182 8.02 -21.10 3.71
C ALA A 182 9.45 -21.25 4.27
N VAL A 183 10.12 -22.36 3.95
CA VAL A 183 11.50 -22.62 4.38
C VAL A 183 12.46 -21.58 3.79
N LEU A 184 12.37 -21.28 2.49
CA LEU A 184 13.22 -20.28 1.85
C LEU A 184 13.00 -18.87 2.43
N SER A 185 11.78 -18.54 2.84
CA SER A 185 11.46 -17.27 3.49
C SER A 185 12.09 -17.18 4.88
N LEU A 186 12.01 -18.24 5.69
CA LEU A 186 12.67 -18.29 7.00
C LEU A 186 14.20 -18.21 6.89
N ILE A 187 14.79 -18.92 5.92
CA ILE A 187 16.23 -18.81 5.61
C ILE A 187 16.59 -17.37 5.25
N THR A 188 15.75 -16.69 4.45
CA THR A 188 15.98 -15.29 4.06
C THR A 188 15.91 -14.34 5.25
N VAL A 189 14.97 -14.55 6.19
CA VAL A 189 14.94 -13.80 7.46
C VAL A 189 16.25 -13.97 8.23
N ALA A 190 16.70 -15.21 8.41
CA ALA A 190 17.96 -15.51 9.10
C ALA A 190 19.16 -14.86 8.40
N GLN A 191 19.24 -14.94 7.07
CA GLN A 191 20.29 -14.29 6.27
C GLN A 191 20.33 -12.79 6.51
N ARG A 192 19.17 -12.11 6.51
CA ARG A 192 19.10 -10.65 6.75
C ARG A 192 19.54 -10.28 8.15
N ILE A 193 19.08 -11.01 9.17
CA ILE A 193 19.47 -10.78 10.57
C ILE A 193 20.98 -10.96 10.75
N LEU A 194 21.54 -12.07 10.25
CA LEU A 194 22.96 -12.35 10.37
C LEU A 194 23.82 -11.35 9.58
N TYR A 195 23.34 -10.89 8.43
CA TYR A 195 24.03 -9.86 7.64
C TYR A 195 24.09 -8.51 8.35
N VAL A 196 22.99 -8.08 8.96
CA VAL A 196 22.96 -6.83 9.76
C VAL A 196 23.80 -6.99 11.03
N ARG A 197 23.73 -8.14 11.71
CA ARG A 197 24.58 -8.44 12.88
C ARG A 197 26.06 -8.34 12.55
N LYS A 198 26.50 -8.82 11.38
CA LYS A 198 27.89 -8.72 10.93
C LYS A 198 28.32 -7.27 10.70
N GLN A 199 27.44 -6.43 10.14
CA GLN A 199 27.73 -4.99 9.99
C GLN A 199 27.83 -4.31 11.36
N ALA A 200 26.93 -4.62 12.28
CA ALA A 200 26.92 -4.06 13.62
C ALA A 200 28.08 -4.55 14.51
N ALA A 201 28.75 -5.64 14.14
CA ALA A 201 29.85 -6.20 14.91
C ALA A 201 31.05 -5.23 14.93
N GLY A 202 31.27 -4.57 16.07
CA GLY A 202 32.32 -3.57 16.26
C GLY A 202 31.80 -2.15 16.50
N MET A 203 30.52 -1.89 16.26
CA MET A 203 29.87 -0.63 16.61
C MET A 203 29.29 -0.70 18.03
N ARG A 204 29.98 -0.09 18.99
CA ARG A 204 29.44 0.15 20.33
C ARG A 204 28.89 1.56 20.36
N THR A 205 27.57 1.71 20.38
CA THR A 205 26.97 3.00 20.78
C THR A 205 27.10 3.09 22.30
N PRO A 206 27.82 4.08 22.84
CA PRO A 206 27.81 4.32 24.28
C PRO A 206 26.36 4.54 24.69
N LEU A 207 25.86 3.73 25.61
CA LEU A 207 24.63 4.08 26.30
C LEU A 207 24.96 5.38 27.03
N GLY A 208 24.30 6.48 26.64
CA GLY A 208 24.40 7.71 27.40
C GLY A 208 23.99 7.39 28.83
N THR A 209 24.95 7.26 29.73
CA THR A 209 24.67 7.33 31.17
C THR A 209 23.95 8.64 31.35
N GLY A 210 22.69 8.59 31.79
CA GLY A 210 21.81 9.75 31.88
C GLY A 210 22.57 10.97 32.36
N ALA A 211 22.94 11.84 31.42
CA ALA A 211 23.50 13.14 31.72
C ALA A 211 22.29 14.02 32.01
N THR A 212 21.98 14.08 33.30
CA THR A 212 21.53 15.28 34.01
C THR A 212 21.69 16.54 33.17
N GLY A 213 20.56 17.20 32.89
CA GLY A 213 20.50 18.62 32.51
C GLY A 213 21.25 19.03 31.24
N ALA A 214 20.67 18.75 30.07
CA ALA A 214 20.87 19.67 28.95
C ALA A 214 20.03 20.94 29.25
N PRO A 215 20.61 22.15 29.27
CA PRO A 215 19.82 23.37 29.35
C PRO A 215 18.86 23.40 28.16
N ALA A 216 17.60 23.73 28.42
CA ALA A 216 16.66 24.09 27.36
C ALA A 216 17.33 25.10 26.42
N PRO A 217 17.13 25.00 25.08
CA PRO A 217 17.75 25.94 24.16
C PRO A 217 17.33 27.35 24.55
N GLU A 218 18.30 28.17 24.91
CA GLU A 218 18.13 29.58 25.20
C GLU A 218 17.51 30.24 23.97
N ARG A 219 16.25 30.67 24.08
CA ARG A 219 15.59 31.46 23.05
C ARG A 219 16.38 32.74 22.89
N ALA A 220 16.97 32.93 21.71
CA ALA A 220 17.55 34.20 21.32
C ALA A 220 16.49 35.34 21.46
N PRO A 221 16.85 36.52 21.99
CA PRO A 221 15.92 37.63 22.09
C PRO A 221 15.68 38.24 20.71
N GLY A 222 14.41 38.40 20.33
CA GLY A 222 14.01 39.34 19.28
C GLY A 222 13.45 38.72 18.00
N THR A 223 12.21 38.21 18.06
CA THR A 223 11.26 38.36 16.96
C THR A 223 9.85 38.40 17.56
N PRO A 224 8.98 39.39 17.25
CA PRO A 224 7.69 39.53 17.91
C PRO A 224 6.82 38.31 17.65
N THR A 225 6.36 37.67 18.73
CA THR A 225 5.33 36.65 18.67
C THR A 225 4.00 37.35 18.43
N ALA A 226 3.31 37.02 17.33
CA ALA A 226 1.90 37.37 17.17
C ALA A 226 1.11 36.59 18.23
N GLU A 227 0.80 37.29 19.32
CA GLU A 227 0.05 36.80 20.45
C GLU A 227 -1.43 36.63 20.04
N ARG A 228 -1.90 35.39 20.19
CA ARG A 228 -3.32 35.06 20.11
C ARG A 228 -3.94 35.41 21.46
N ALA A 229 -4.75 36.46 21.52
CA ALA A 229 -5.48 36.82 22.74
C ALA A 229 -6.63 35.82 23.02
N PRO A 230 -6.91 35.47 24.30
CA PRO A 230 -7.96 34.53 24.68
C PRO A 230 -9.31 35.22 24.86
N GLY A 231 -10.37 34.42 24.72
CA GLY A 231 -11.76 34.85 24.89
C GLY A 231 -12.07 35.39 26.29
N THR A 232 -12.96 36.38 26.32
CA THR A 232 -13.74 36.79 27.48
C THR A 232 -15.22 36.70 27.14
N SER A 233 -15.99 36.36 28.18
CA SER A 233 -17.34 35.82 28.17
C SER A 233 -18.41 36.91 28.30
N ALA A 234 -19.52 36.72 27.58
CA ALA A 234 -20.92 37.01 27.92
C ALA A 234 -21.40 38.45 28.23
N ALA A 235 -22.71 38.65 27.96
CA ALA A 235 -23.59 39.78 28.28
C ALA A 235 -23.49 40.99 27.31
N GLU A 236 -24.53 41.65 26.80
CA GLU A 236 -25.98 41.59 27.00
C GLU A 236 -26.68 42.61 26.06
N ARG A 237 -27.89 42.28 25.59
CA ARG A 237 -29.01 43.14 25.12
C ARG A 237 -28.89 44.06 23.89
N ALA A 238 -29.93 43.93 23.05
CA ALA A 238 -30.41 44.92 22.07
C ALA A 238 -30.92 46.21 22.76
N PRO A 239 -31.09 47.31 21.99
CA PRO A 239 -32.44 47.63 21.53
C PRO A 239 -32.50 48.20 20.09
N GLY A 240 -33.66 48.03 19.44
CA GLY A 240 -33.98 48.70 18.18
C GLY A 240 -34.41 50.16 18.37
N PRO A 241 -34.77 50.84 17.27
CA PRO A 241 -35.80 51.87 17.31
C PRO A 241 -36.93 51.57 16.32
N ASP A 242 -38.16 51.68 16.84
CA ASP A 242 -39.41 51.82 16.11
C ASP A 242 -39.51 53.17 15.38
N ALA A 243 -40.27 53.20 14.29
CA ALA A 243 -41.53 53.97 14.17
C ALA A 243 -41.76 54.63 12.80
N ALA A 244 -42.97 54.37 12.28
CA ALA A 244 -43.82 55.20 11.40
C ALA A 244 -43.31 55.42 9.96
N ASP A 245 -44.15 55.47 8.91
CA ASP A 245 -45.54 55.92 8.86
C ASP A 245 -46.19 55.53 7.51
N ALA A 246 -47.53 55.54 7.50
CA ALA A 246 -48.47 55.75 6.38
C ALA A 246 -48.53 54.70 5.25
N ALA A 247 -49.63 53.94 5.15
CA ALA A 247 -50.86 54.24 4.38
C ALA A 247 -50.65 54.03 2.87
N ASP A 248 -51.54 53.43 2.08
CA ASP A 248 -53.00 53.41 2.12
C ASP A 248 -53.48 52.25 1.20
N GLY A 249 -54.80 52.03 1.15
CA GLY A 249 -55.53 50.91 0.53
C GLY A 249 -55.22 50.58 -0.95
N ASP A 250 -55.86 49.58 -1.55
CA ASP A 250 -57.27 49.24 -1.45
C ASP A 250 -57.54 47.91 -2.18
N SER A 251 -58.58 47.20 -1.71
CA SER A 251 -59.45 46.21 -2.38
C SER A 251 -58.83 45.29 -3.44
N GLY A 252 -58.75 43.98 -3.22
CA GLY A 252 -59.91 43.08 -3.18
C GLY A 252 -59.97 42.29 -4.51
N ASP A 253 -59.46 41.07 -4.56
CA ASP A 253 -60.18 39.80 -4.29
C ASP A 253 -60.85 39.23 -5.58
N PRO A 254 -61.21 37.94 -5.68
CA PRO A 254 -60.31 36.79 -5.76
C PRO A 254 -60.77 35.77 -6.85
N VAL A 255 -60.23 34.54 -6.78
CA VAL A 255 -60.84 33.27 -7.26
C VAL A 255 -60.61 32.87 -8.72
N SER A 256 -59.78 31.84 -8.95
CA SER A 256 -60.25 30.46 -9.21
C SER A 256 -59.09 29.56 -9.66
N SER A 257 -58.75 28.58 -8.83
CA SER A 257 -57.99 27.36 -9.15
C SER A 257 -58.84 26.39 -10.02
N PRO A 258 -58.47 25.11 -10.24
CA PRO A 258 -57.20 24.47 -10.60
C PRO A 258 -57.36 23.46 -11.79
N GLY A 259 -56.29 22.77 -12.18
CA GLY A 259 -56.35 21.45 -12.84
C GLY A 259 -55.65 21.40 -14.19
N SER A 260 -54.44 20.83 -14.25
CA SER A 260 -54.17 19.39 -14.51
C SER A 260 -54.38 18.99 -15.97
N GLY A 261 -53.28 18.61 -16.64
CA GLY A 261 -53.32 18.01 -17.97
C GLY A 261 -51.94 17.60 -18.44
N ALA A 262 -51.68 16.31 -18.36
CA ALA A 262 -50.51 15.61 -18.87
C ALA A 262 -50.48 15.51 -20.41
N GLY A 263 -49.32 15.14 -20.96
CA GLY A 263 -49.05 14.79 -22.36
C GLY A 263 -47.89 15.63 -22.89
N THR A 264 -46.79 15.08 -23.39
CA THR A 264 -46.51 13.77 -24.01
C THR A 264 -45.02 13.46 -23.90
#